data_AF-A0AAD6B1Y8-F1
#
_entry.id   AF-A0AAD6B1Y8-F1
#
_cell.length_a   1.000
_cell.length_b   1.000
_cell.length_c   1.000
_cell.angle_alpha   90.00
_cell.angle_beta   90.00
_cell.angle_gamma   90.00
#
_symmetry.space_group_name_H-M   'P 1'
#
loop_
_entity.id
_entity.type
_entity.pdbx_description
1 polymer ?
#
loop_
_entity_poly.entity_id
_entity_poly.type
_entity_poly.pdbx_seq_one_letter_code
_entity_poly.pdbx_strand_id
1 'polypeptide(L)'
;MSEFNQESLVETNEDIMAPAEDKSRCSRSPIMKNGFFMQKNFARGIEQQLPDGMVVASVPTEVQCHEELSDPIPDPEYLTGMVNFSEVSGYPLVQHWSLRSVLYHVKLNQWVLSQAFSSAIHSLDGATQRSDFVSILREFGNHYVQEAVYGFQESCTIWYPNKQVQRQLWLEYQDISKGRIRQ
;
A
#
# COMPACT_ATOMS: atom_id res chain seq x y z
N MET A 1 18.86 -38.78 -11.84
CA MET A 1 18.49 -37.85 -12.94
C MET A 1 17.20 -37.19 -12.48
N SER A 2 17.33 -36.11 -11.72
CA SER A 2 16.20 -35.35 -11.18
C SER A 2 16.10 -34.07 -12.00
N GLU A 3 15.12 -34.02 -12.90
CA GLU A 3 14.70 -32.80 -13.57
C GLU A 3 14.21 -31.82 -12.49
N PHE A 4 15.03 -30.80 -12.22
CA PHE A 4 14.61 -29.65 -11.43
C PHE A 4 13.78 -28.78 -12.37
N ASN A 5 12.44 -28.86 -12.25
CA ASN A 5 11.53 -27.93 -12.93
C ASN A 5 11.95 -26.50 -12.59
N GLN A 6 12.29 -25.75 -13.63
CA GLN A 6 12.89 -24.42 -13.55
C GLN A 6 11.81 -23.36 -13.84
N GLU A 7 10.68 -23.45 -13.14
CA GLU A 7 9.55 -22.53 -13.32
C GLU A 7 9.75 -21.31 -12.42
N SER A 8 9.72 -20.10 -13.02
CA SER A 8 9.60 -18.85 -12.27
C SER A 8 8.19 -18.74 -11.72
N LEU A 9 8.06 -18.53 -10.41
CA LEU A 9 6.79 -18.27 -9.76
C LEU A 9 6.52 -16.76 -9.76
N VAL A 10 5.37 -16.38 -10.30
CA VAL A 10 4.84 -15.02 -10.18
C VAL A 10 3.76 -15.07 -9.11
N GLU A 11 4.02 -14.44 -7.97
CA GLU A 11 3.01 -14.24 -6.95
C GLU A 11 2.39 -12.86 -7.16
N THR A 12 1.13 -12.87 -7.60
CA THR A 12 0.30 -11.67 -7.73
C THR A 12 -0.36 -11.40 -6.39
N ASN A 13 0.06 -10.33 -5.70
CA ASN A 13 -0.70 -9.81 -4.58
C ASN A 13 -1.62 -8.72 -5.14
N GLU A 14 -2.90 -9.08 -5.37
CA GLU A 14 -3.97 -8.09 -5.51
C GLU A 14 -4.19 -7.42 -4.15
N ASP A 15 -3.27 -6.54 -3.81
CA ASP A 15 -3.41 -5.66 -2.66
C ASP A 15 -4.41 -4.57 -3.04
N ILE A 16 -5.71 -4.88 -2.90
CA ILE A 16 -6.68 -3.83 -2.59
C ILE A 16 -6.17 -3.22 -1.28
N MET A 17 -5.40 -2.15 -1.40
CA MET A 17 -4.65 -1.54 -0.31
C MET A 17 -5.61 -0.87 0.67
N ALA A 18 -6.21 -1.68 1.53
CA ALA A 18 -6.19 -1.43 2.95
C ALA A 18 -5.22 -2.48 3.52
N PRO A 19 -4.01 -2.08 3.95
CA PRO A 19 -3.11 -2.98 4.66
C PRO A 19 -3.89 -3.72 5.74
N ALA A 20 -3.68 -5.03 5.90
CA ALA A 20 -4.32 -5.78 6.99
C ALA A 20 -4.01 -5.17 8.37
N GLU A 21 -2.90 -4.44 8.51
CA GLU A 21 -2.59 -3.61 9.69
C GLU A 21 -3.40 -2.31 9.79
N ASP A 22 -3.90 -1.77 8.68
CA ASP A 22 -4.67 -0.52 8.60
C ASP A 22 -6.18 -0.71 8.82
N LYS A 23 -6.70 -1.94 8.64
CA LYS A 23 -8.04 -2.28 9.12
C LYS A 23 -8.17 -2.07 10.63
N SER A 24 -7.11 -2.32 11.41
CA SER A 24 -7.09 -2.08 12.86
C SER A 24 -7.05 -0.58 13.23
N ARG A 25 -6.55 0.26 12.32
CA ARG A 25 -6.45 1.72 12.52
C ARG A 25 -7.76 2.43 12.12
N CYS A 26 -8.44 1.94 11.08
CA CYS A 26 -9.81 2.33 10.70
C CYS A 26 -10.90 1.78 11.64
N SER A 27 -10.57 0.86 12.56
CA SER A 27 -11.50 0.33 13.57
C SER A 27 -11.56 1.16 14.87
N ARG A 28 -10.74 2.20 14.99
CA ARG A 28 -10.69 3.02 16.21
C ARG A 28 -11.84 4.01 16.28
N SER A 29 -12.21 4.41 17.49
CA SER A 29 -13.29 5.36 17.72
C SER A 29 -13.00 6.66 16.96
N PRO A 30 -14.00 7.24 16.28
CA PRO A 30 -13.77 8.36 15.39
C PRO A 30 -13.36 9.61 16.19
N ILE A 31 -12.19 10.20 15.88
CA ILE A 31 -11.74 11.49 16.43
C ILE A 31 -12.58 12.63 15.86
N MET A 32 -12.88 12.56 14.57
CA MET A 32 -13.71 13.52 13.85
C MET A 32 -15.15 13.02 13.78
N LYS A 33 -16.12 13.92 13.88
CA LYS A 33 -17.53 13.58 13.71
C LYS A 33 -17.74 12.95 12.34
N ASN A 34 -18.49 11.84 12.28
CA ASN A 34 -18.92 11.27 11.00
C ASN A 34 -19.52 12.40 10.15
N GLY A 35 -18.99 12.56 8.94
CA GLY A 35 -19.23 13.71 8.08
C GLY A 35 -20.70 14.10 8.00
N PHE A 36 -20.96 15.40 8.11
CA PHE A 36 -22.24 15.94 7.64
C PHE A 36 -22.26 15.87 6.11
N PHE A 37 -23.44 15.68 5.53
CA PHE A 37 -23.66 15.65 4.07
C PHE A 37 -24.52 16.83 3.63
N MET A 38 -24.37 17.97 4.31
CA MET A 38 -25.22 19.13 4.09
C MET A 38 -24.76 19.91 2.85
N GLN A 39 -23.48 19.83 2.48
CA GLN A 39 -22.95 20.43 1.26
C GLN A 39 -22.93 19.40 0.13
N LYS A 40 -23.20 19.84 -1.11
CA LYS A 40 -23.09 19.01 -2.31
C LYS A 40 -21.63 18.83 -2.72
N ASN A 41 -20.89 18.07 -1.92
CA ASN A 41 -19.48 17.74 -2.18
C ASN A 41 -19.40 16.47 -3.03
N PHE A 42 -19.16 16.64 -4.33
CA PHE A 42 -18.92 15.56 -5.27
C PHE A 42 -17.53 15.73 -5.89
N ALA A 43 -16.80 14.64 -6.00
CA ALA A 43 -15.52 14.60 -6.69
C ALA A 43 -15.66 13.90 -8.04
N ARG A 44 -14.85 14.32 -9.01
CA ARG A 44 -14.84 13.70 -10.34
C ARG A 44 -14.40 12.24 -10.22
N GLY A 45 -15.23 11.31 -10.71
CA GLY A 45 -14.97 9.87 -10.65
C GLY A 45 -15.47 9.17 -9.39
N ILE A 46 -16.09 9.89 -8.46
CA ILE A 46 -16.74 9.32 -7.26
C ILE A 46 -18.22 9.68 -7.29
N GLU A 47 -19.07 8.67 -7.41
CA GLU A 47 -20.53 8.85 -7.47
C GLU A 47 -21.14 9.09 -6.08
N GLN A 48 -20.48 8.64 -5.02
CA GLN A 48 -20.93 8.89 -3.66
C GLN A 48 -20.66 10.33 -3.23
N GLN A 49 -21.62 10.92 -2.52
CA GLN A 49 -21.43 12.21 -1.87
C GLN A 49 -20.35 12.09 -0.79
N LEU A 50 -19.44 13.05 -0.78
CA LEU A 50 -18.35 13.12 0.17
C LEU A 50 -18.77 13.91 1.43
N PRO A 51 -18.26 13.53 2.62
CA PRO A 51 -18.34 14.34 3.82
C PRO A 51 -17.99 15.81 3.63
N ASP A 52 -18.75 16.68 4.31
CA ASP A 52 -18.46 18.10 4.41
C ASP A 52 -17.06 18.34 4.98
N GLY A 53 -16.27 19.18 4.30
CA GLY A 53 -14.89 19.50 4.70
C GLY A 53 -13.81 18.59 4.12
N MET A 54 -14.18 17.53 3.39
CA MET A 54 -13.24 16.70 2.64
C MET A 54 -13.08 17.23 1.21
N VAL A 55 -11.83 17.42 0.79
CA VAL A 55 -11.47 17.86 -0.56
C VAL A 55 -10.72 16.73 -1.23
N VAL A 56 -11.19 16.32 -2.40
CA VAL A 56 -10.57 15.27 -3.21
C VAL A 56 -10.13 15.87 -4.53
N ALA A 57 -8.85 15.72 -4.83
CA ALA A 57 -8.27 16.11 -6.11
C ALA A 57 -7.74 14.86 -6.82
N SER A 58 -8.06 14.70 -8.10
CA SER A 58 -7.39 13.69 -8.93
C SER A 58 -5.93 14.09 -9.08
N VAL A 59 -5.02 13.17 -8.80
CA VAL A 59 -3.58 13.36 -9.03
C VAL A 59 -3.34 13.56 -10.55
N PRO A 60 -2.32 14.30 -11.01
CA PRO A 60 -2.07 14.48 -12.45
C PRO A 60 -1.87 13.16 -13.20
N THR A 61 -2.32 13.10 -14.46
CA THR A 61 -2.28 11.87 -15.27
C THR A 61 -0.88 11.37 -15.55
N GLU A 62 0.13 12.23 -15.49
CA GLU A 62 1.54 11.89 -15.74
C GLU A 62 2.10 10.90 -14.71
N VAL A 63 1.51 10.86 -13.52
CA VAL A 63 1.89 9.94 -12.44
C VAL A 63 0.82 8.87 -12.18
N GLN A 64 -0.24 8.84 -12.99
CA GLN A 64 -1.26 7.80 -12.98
C GLN A 64 -0.95 6.74 -14.03
N CYS A 65 -1.36 5.50 -13.78
CA CYS A 65 -1.05 4.33 -14.61
C CYS A 65 0.46 4.19 -14.86
N HIS A 66 1.26 4.45 -13.82
CA HIS A 66 2.70 4.28 -13.88
C HIS A 66 3.07 2.87 -13.43
N GLU A 67 3.76 2.15 -14.30
CA GLU A 67 4.34 0.85 -14.05
C GLU A 67 5.81 1.03 -13.62
N GLU A 68 6.18 0.43 -12.51
CA GLU A 68 7.55 0.41 -12.01
C GLU A 68 8.00 -1.03 -11.80
N LEU A 69 9.06 -1.41 -12.50
CA LEU A 69 9.76 -2.67 -12.31
C LEU A 69 11.10 -2.37 -11.64
N SER A 70 11.27 -2.86 -10.42
CA SER A 70 12.50 -2.69 -9.64
C SER A 70 13.67 -3.50 -10.23
N ASP A 71 14.90 -3.19 -9.82
CA ASP A 71 16.06 -4.01 -10.16
C ASP A 71 16.01 -5.36 -9.41
N PRO A 72 16.47 -6.47 -10.04
CA PRO A 72 16.49 -7.78 -9.40
C PRO A 72 17.54 -7.83 -8.28
N ILE A 73 17.11 -8.14 -7.07
CA ILE A 73 17.97 -8.24 -5.87
C ILE A 73 17.97 -9.67 -5.30
N PRO A 74 19.02 -10.13 -4.60
CA PRO A 74 18.96 -11.39 -3.86
C PRO A 74 17.88 -11.35 -2.79
N ASP A 75 17.15 -12.46 -2.63
CA ASP A 75 16.08 -12.56 -1.63
C ASP A 75 16.61 -12.31 -0.19
N PRO A 76 16.18 -11.22 0.49
CA PRO A 76 16.59 -10.94 1.86
C PRO A 76 16.17 -12.03 2.84
N GLU A 77 15.00 -12.65 2.67
CA GLU A 77 14.51 -13.69 3.58
C GLU A 77 15.38 -14.94 3.48
N TYR A 78 15.71 -15.35 2.25
CA TYR A 78 16.63 -16.45 2.00
C TYR A 78 18.02 -16.25 2.64
N LEU A 79 18.50 -15.01 2.74
CA LEU A 79 19.81 -14.72 3.33
C LEU A 79 19.87 -14.77 4.86
N THR A 80 18.72 -14.85 5.54
CA THR A 80 18.64 -14.82 7.01
C THR A 80 18.62 -16.20 7.67
N GLY A 81 18.44 -17.29 6.88
CA GLY A 81 18.30 -18.66 7.36
C GLY A 81 19.48 -19.60 7.06
N MET A 82 19.36 -20.87 7.47
CA MET A 82 20.24 -21.95 6.98
C MET A 82 19.77 -22.36 5.59
N VAL A 83 20.49 -21.93 4.56
CA VAL A 83 20.09 -22.08 3.16
C VAL A 83 21.00 -22.99 2.36
N ASN A 84 20.38 -23.88 1.60
CA ASN A 84 21.04 -24.73 0.62
C ASN A 84 21.13 -24.00 -0.71
N PHE A 85 22.16 -23.15 -0.86
CA PHE A 85 22.45 -22.52 -2.14
C PHE A 85 23.53 -23.28 -2.90
N SER A 86 23.51 -23.18 -4.22
CA SER A 86 24.61 -23.65 -5.07
C SER A 86 25.49 -22.46 -5.43
N GLU A 87 26.79 -22.54 -5.11
CA GLU A 87 27.79 -21.53 -5.47
C GLU A 87 27.87 -21.31 -6.99
N VAL A 88 27.50 -22.32 -7.78
CA VAL A 88 27.53 -22.28 -9.25
C VAL A 88 26.33 -21.50 -9.82
N SER A 89 25.14 -21.64 -9.22
CA SER A 89 23.94 -20.93 -9.66
C SER A 89 23.78 -19.56 -9.01
N GLY A 90 24.33 -19.37 -7.80
CA GLY A 90 24.17 -18.17 -7.00
C GLY A 90 22.84 -18.14 -6.24
N TYR A 91 22.57 -17.00 -5.60
CA TYR A 91 21.36 -16.79 -4.81
C TYR A 91 20.10 -16.64 -5.68
N PRO A 92 18.93 -17.07 -5.16
CA PRO A 92 17.64 -16.72 -5.76
C PRO A 92 17.47 -15.20 -5.77
N LEU A 93 16.83 -14.69 -6.82
CA LEU A 93 16.58 -13.26 -6.98
C LEU A 93 15.09 -12.98 -6.89
N VAL A 94 14.78 -11.79 -6.38
CA VAL A 94 13.44 -11.24 -6.29
C VAL A 94 13.39 -9.94 -7.07
N GLN A 95 12.32 -9.75 -7.82
CA GLN A 95 12.04 -8.52 -8.54
C GLN A 95 10.61 -8.09 -8.29
N HIS A 96 10.43 -6.85 -7.84
CA HIS A 96 9.11 -6.30 -7.56
C HIS A 96 8.61 -5.53 -8.77
N TRP A 97 7.38 -5.83 -9.15
CA TRP A 97 6.59 -5.10 -10.12
C TRP A 97 5.48 -4.36 -9.39
N SER A 98 5.28 -3.09 -9.69
CA SER A 98 4.17 -2.33 -9.13
C SER A 98 3.50 -1.47 -10.20
N LEU A 99 2.17 -1.42 -10.15
CA LEU A 99 1.36 -0.60 -11.04
C LEU A 99 0.47 0.27 -10.18
N ARG A 100 0.62 1.59 -10.32
CA ARG A 100 -0.25 2.58 -9.67
C ARG A 100 -1.18 3.14 -10.72
N SER A 101 -2.47 2.87 -10.63
CA SER A 101 -3.44 3.33 -11.63
C SER A 101 -3.97 4.73 -11.27
N VAL A 102 -5.24 4.84 -10.88
CA VAL A 102 -5.89 6.10 -10.53
C VAL A 102 -5.62 6.43 -9.07
N LEU A 103 -5.04 7.61 -8.85
CA LEU A 103 -4.74 8.14 -7.52
C LEU A 103 -5.57 9.41 -7.26
N TYR A 104 -6.12 9.48 -6.07
CA TYR A 104 -6.89 10.58 -5.51
C TYR A 104 -6.17 11.12 -4.29
N HIS A 105 -5.84 12.40 -4.34
CA HIS A 105 -5.31 13.12 -3.21
C HIS A 105 -6.46 13.67 -2.37
N VAL A 106 -6.59 13.18 -1.14
CA VAL A 106 -7.68 13.49 -0.22
C VAL A 106 -7.14 14.30 0.94
N LYS A 107 -7.74 15.46 1.18
CA LYS A 107 -7.37 16.39 2.24
C LYS A 107 -8.58 16.79 3.06
N LEU A 108 -8.43 16.79 4.38
CA LEU A 108 -9.41 17.36 5.30
C LEU A 108 -9.11 18.85 5.52
N ASN A 109 -10.04 19.71 5.09
CA ASN A 109 -9.92 21.16 5.19
C ASN A 109 -10.65 21.75 6.41
N GLN A 110 -11.73 21.11 6.86
CA GLN A 110 -12.47 21.50 8.05
C GLN A 110 -12.55 20.31 9.00
N TRP A 111 -12.36 20.56 10.30
CA TRP A 111 -12.43 19.55 11.33
C TRP A 111 -13.55 19.88 12.31
N VAL A 112 -14.43 18.90 12.56
CA VAL A 112 -15.43 18.97 13.62
C VAL A 112 -15.19 17.76 14.51
N LEU A 113 -14.78 17.99 15.75
CA LEU A 113 -14.52 16.90 16.70
C LEU A 113 -15.77 16.05 16.90
N SER A 114 -15.57 14.74 17.02
CA SER A 114 -16.67 13.84 17.38
C SER A 114 -17.15 14.15 18.80
N GLN A 115 -18.43 13.92 19.05
CA GLN A 115 -19.00 14.10 20.38
C GLN A 115 -18.36 13.16 21.40
N ALA A 116 -18.03 11.93 20.98
CA ALA A 116 -17.35 10.95 21.81
C ALA A 116 -15.95 11.43 22.23
N PHE A 117 -15.17 11.97 21.28
CA PHE A 117 -13.83 12.49 21.57
C PHE A 117 -13.90 13.74 22.45
N SER A 118 -14.81 14.68 22.16
CA SER A 118 -15.02 15.87 22.97
C SER A 118 -15.39 15.52 24.42
N SER A 119 -16.32 14.56 24.61
CA SER A 119 -16.68 14.06 25.94
C SER A 119 -15.51 13.41 26.66
N ALA A 120 -14.69 12.62 25.96
CA ALA A 120 -13.51 11.99 26.54
C ALA A 120 -12.48 13.03 26.99
N ILE A 121 -12.22 14.06 26.19
CA ILE A 121 -11.33 15.16 26.56
C ILE A 121 -11.87 15.95 27.76
N HIS A 122 -13.18 16.24 27.80
CA HIS A 122 -13.79 16.90 28.95
C HIS A 122 -13.77 16.07 30.24
N SER A 123 -13.64 14.74 30.14
CA SER A 123 -13.44 13.87 31.31
C SER A 123 -12.02 13.96 31.90
N LEU A 124 -11.06 14.48 31.13
CA LEU A 124 -9.70 14.77 31.58
C LEU A 124 -9.65 16.16 32.27
N ASP A 125 -10.31 16.32 33.41
CA ASP A 125 -10.19 17.52 34.26
C ASP A 125 -9.04 17.36 35.30
N GLY A 126 -8.71 18.39 36.07
CA GLY A 126 -7.51 18.54 36.91
C GLY A 126 -7.13 17.42 37.91
N ALA A 127 -7.92 16.35 38.01
CA ALA A 127 -7.63 15.11 38.74
C ALA A 127 -7.24 13.91 37.82
N THR A 128 -6.90 14.16 36.56
CA THR A 128 -6.62 13.12 35.56
C THR A 128 -5.40 12.27 35.94
N GLN A 129 -5.53 10.94 35.90
CA GLN A 129 -4.43 10.01 36.11
C GLN A 129 -3.78 9.58 34.79
N ARG A 130 -2.54 9.07 34.85
CA ARG A 130 -1.83 8.52 33.69
C ARG A 130 -2.65 7.41 32.98
N SER A 131 -3.43 6.63 33.74
CA SER A 131 -4.31 5.59 33.20
C SER A 131 -5.37 6.14 32.24
N ASP A 132 -5.90 7.31 32.55
CA ASP A 132 -7.02 7.93 31.80
C ASP A 132 -6.53 8.51 30.47
N PHE A 133 -5.29 9.00 30.42
CA PHE A 133 -4.63 9.34 29.17
C PHE A 133 -4.35 8.11 28.29
N VAL A 134 -3.90 7.01 28.90
CA VAL A 134 -3.57 5.77 28.17
C VAL A 134 -4.84 5.12 27.60
N SER A 135 -5.98 5.19 28.30
CA SER A 135 -7.26 4.66 27.79
C SER A 135 -7.73 5.44 26.56
N ILE A 136 -7.65 6.77 26.57
CA ILE A 136 -8.02 7.61 25.43
C ILE A 136 -7.09 7.36 24.23
N LEU A 137 -5.78 7.23 24.46
CA LEU A 137 -4.83 6.91 23.39
C LEU A 137 -5.06 5.52 22.77
N ARG A 138 -5.53 4.56 23.57
CA ARG A 138 -5.92 3.23 23.05
C ARG A 138 -7.19 3.29 22.23
N GLU A 139 -8.15 4.11 22.65
CA GLU A 139 -9.46 4.19 22.03
C GLU A 139 -9.46 5.02 20.73
N PHE A 140 -8.89 6.22 20.76
CA PHE A 140 -8.90 7.16 19.63
C PHE A 140 -7.60 7.14 18.81
N GLY A 141 -6.52 6.61 19.37
CA GLY A 141 -5.19 6.68 18.76
C GLY A 141 -4.45 7.97 19.08
N ASN A 142 -3.25 8.09 18.52
CA ASN A 142 -2.32 9.19 18.77
C ASN A 142 -2.26 10.23 17.63
N HIS A 143 -2.80 9.91 16.45
CA HIS A 143 -2.78 10.78 15.27
C HIS A 143 -4.09 10.66 14.51
N TYR A 144 -4.42 11.70 13.75
CA TYR A 144 -5.48 11.68 12.75
C TYR A 144 -4.87 11.86 11.35
N VAL A 145 -5.54 11.35 10.32
CA VAL A 145 -5.10 11.48 8.92
C VAL A 145 -5.64 12.80 8.36
N GLN A 146 -4.77 13.78 8.13
CA GLN A 146 -5.16 15.07 7.55
C GLN A 146 -5.14 15.05 6.01
N GLU A 147 -4.19 14.33 5.45
CA GLU A 147 -3.90 14.28 4.02
C GLU A 147 -3.43 12.86 3.69
N ALA A 148 -4.00 12.28 2.64
CA ALA A 148 -3.68 10.93 2.20
C ALA A 148 -3.89 10.80 0.69
N VAL A 149 -3.14 9.89 0.08
CA VAL A 149 -3.35 9.48 -1.29
C VAL A 149 -4.06 8.14 -1.28
N TYR A 150 -5.25 8.11 -1.86
CA TYR A 150 -6.03 6.90 -2.07
C TYR A 150 -5.98 6.53 -3.54
N GLY A 151 -6.19 5.26 -3.85
CA GLY A 151 -6.22 4.81 -5.22
C GLY A 151 -6.03 3.32 -5.31
N PHE A 152 -5.72 2.86 -6.51
CA PHE A 152 -5.45 1.47 -6.77
C PHE A 152 -3.98 1.28 -7.11
N GLN A 153 -3.35 0.39 -6.35
CA GLN A 153 -1.97 -0.01 -6.53
C GLN A 153 -1.96 -1.54 -6.53
N GLU A 154 -1.37 -2.11 -7.57
CA GLU A 154 -1.08 -3.54 -7.67
C GLU A 154 0.40 -3.73 -7.46
N SER A 155 0.79 -4.77 -6.73
CA SER A 155 2.18 -5.15 -6.56
C SER A 155 2.36 -6.65 -6.67
N CYS A 156 3.32 -7.07 -7.50
CA CYS A 156 3.65 -8.47 -7.70
C CYS A 156 5.13 -8.69 -7.39
N THR A 157 5.41 -9.89 -6.88
CA THR A 157 6.78 -10.32 -6.61
C THR A 157 7.12 -11.44 -7.57
N ILE A 158 8.17 -11.23 -8.36
CA ILE A 158 8.67 -12.20 -9.33
C ILE A 158 9.87 -12.91 -8.72
N TRP A 159 9.74 -14.22 -8.58
CA TRP A 159 10.76 -15.07 -8.01
C TRP A 159 11.59 -15.74 -9.10
N TYR A 160 12.89 -15.50 -9.08
CA TYR A 160 13.84 -16.16 -9.98
C TYR A 160 14.71 -17.16 -9.21
N PRO A 161 14.86 -18.39 -9.72
CA PRO A 161 15.65 -19.41 -9.03
C PRO A 161 17.14 -19.05 -8.97
N ASN A 162 17.64 -18.27 -9.94
CA ASN A 162 19.03 -17.79 -9.97
C ASN A 162 19.20 -16.63 -10.97
N LYS A 163 20.39 -16.01 -10.92
CA LYS A 163 20.76 -14.86 -11.77
C LYS A 163 20.87 -15.18 -13.26
N GLN A 164 21.25 -16.41 -13.63
CA GLN A 164 21.39 -16.78 -15.04
C GLN A 164 20.03 -16.85 -15.73
N VAL A 165 19.05 -17.49 -15.06
CA VAL A 165 17.67 -17.58 -15.52
C VAL A 165 17.04 -16.20 -15.64
N GLN A 166 17.21 -15.35 -14.62
CA GLN A 166 16.71 -13.96 -14.66
C GLN A 166 17.24 -13.19 -15.87
N ARG A 167 18.55 -13.26 -16.12
CA ARG A 167 19.16 -12.57 -17.27
C ARG A 167 18.66 -13.10 -18.60
N GLN A 168 18.53 -14.42 -18.73
CA GLN A 168 18.05 -15.03 -19.97
C GLN A 168 16.61 -14.58 -20.26
N LEU A 169 15.71 -14.71 -19.29
CA LEU A 169 14.31 -14.29 -19.43
C LEU A 169 14.20 -12.80 -19.74
N TRP A 170 15.03 -11.96 -19.10
CA TRP A 170 15.05 -10.52 -19.37
C TRP A 170 15.47 -10.19 -20.80
N LEU A 171 16.51 -10.85 -21.33
CA LEU A 171 16.96 -10.64 -22.70
C LEU A 171 15.93 -11.14 -23.72
N GLU A 172 15.32 -12.30 -23.47
CA GLU A 172 14.23 -12.83 -24.31
C GLU A 172 13.03 -11.89 -24.33
N TYR A 173 12.61 -11.37 -23.17
CA TYR A 173 11.56 -10.37 -23.07
C TYR A 173 11.89 -9.08 -23.84
N GLN A 174 13.13 -8.60 -23.77
CA GLN A 174 13.56 -7.43 -24.54
C GLN A 174 13.54 -7.66 -26.04
N ASP A 175 13.90 -8.86 -26.51
CA ASP A 175 13.85 -9.20 -27.92
C ASP A 175 12.40 -9.32 -28.42
N ILE A 176 11.51 -9.94 -27.63
CA ILE A 176 10.08 -10.07 -27.93
C ILE A 176 9.38 -8.69 -27.93
N SER A 177 9.61 -7.87 -26.90
CA SER A 177 8.97 -6.54 -26.79
C SER A 177 9.40 -5.58 -27.90
N LYS A 178 10.61 -5.75 -28.45
CA LYS A 178 11.10 -4.99 -29.61
C LYS A 178 10.73 -5.62 -30.96
N GLY A 179 9.91 -6.68 -30.97
CA GLY A 179 9.42 -7.33 -32.18
C GLY A 179 10.49 -8.12 -32.96
N ARG A 180 11.62 -8.46 -32.36
CA ARG A 180 12.65 -9.33 -32.97
C ARG A 180 12.32 -10.78 -32.70
N ILE A 181 11.22 -11.26 -33.28
CA ILE A 181 10.94 -12.69 -33.31
C ILE A 181 11.95 -13.34 -34.25
N ARG A 182 12.88 -14.13 -33.70
CA ARG A 182 13.71 -15.03 -34.51
C ARG A 182 12.78 -16.06 -35.15
N GLN A 183 12.54 -15.92 -36.45
CA GLN A 183 12.03 -17.01 -37.29
C GLN A 183 13.09 -18.11 -37.41
#